data_AF-A0A1M4MW49-F1
#
_entry.id   AF-A0A1M4MW49-F1
#
_cell.length_a   1.000
_cell.length_b   1.000
_cell.length_c   1.000
_cell.angle_alpha   90.00
_cell.angle_beta   90.00
_cell.angle_gamma   90.00
#
_symmetry.space_group_name_H-M   'P 1'
#
loop_
_entity.id
_entity.type
_entity.pdbx_description
1 polymer ?
#
loop_
_entity_poly.entity_id
_entity_poly.type
_entity_poly.pdbx_seq_one_letter_code
_entity_poly.pdbx_strand_id
1 'polypeptide(L)'
;MELTYPINFIGHDEWLQSGFDQSLSQGDVITRDGEVIGSWRVVGYEPDNEYSSGRFEFTAFGEDVVKFDEEFASLDVRMSRGFALSTLTRTIREWYETDNPKIS
;
A
#
# COMPACT_ATOMS: atom_id res chain seq x y z
N MET A 1 -6.25 16.93 -2.05
CA MET A 1 -6.02 15.67 -1.30
C MET A 1 -5.38 16.05 0.02
N GLU A 2 -5.98 15.68 1.14
CA GLU A 2 -5.37 15.89 2.46
C GLU A 2 -4.49 14.69 2.80
N LEU A 3 -3.20 14.91 3.07
CA LEU A 3 -2.24 13.86 3.45
C LEU A 3 -2.28 13.68 4.97
N THR A 4 -3.30 12.98 5.45
CA THR A 4 -3.58 12.90 6.89
C THR A 4 -2.57 12.02 7.64
N TYR A 5 -2.02 11.00 6.99
CA TYR A 5 -1.16 10.00 7.64
C TYR A 5 0.33 10.30 7.42
N PRO A 6 1.24 9.76 8.26
CA PRO A 6 2.67 9.85 8.02
C PRO A 6 3.07 9.26 6.66
N ILE A 7 2.44 8.16 6.27
CA ILE A 7 2.57 7.48 4.96
C ILE A 7 1.17 7.32 4.37
N ASN A 8 0.97 7.75 3.13
CA ASN A 8 -0.32 7.77 2.44
C ASN A 8 -0.25 6.97 1.14
N PHE A 9 -1.21 6.07 0.91
CA PHE A 9 -1.31 5.24 -0.29
C PHE A 9 -2.31 5.86 -1.26
N ILE A 10 -1.81 6.58 -2.27
CA ILE A 10 -2.65 7.34 -3.21
C ILE A 10 -3.43 6.38 -4.11
N GLY A 11 -4.74 6.58 -4.23
CA GLY A 11 -5.63 5.74 -5.05
C GLY A 11 -6.12 4.46 -4.36
N HIS A 12 -5.62 4.12 -3.17
CA HIS A 12 -6.04 2.88 -2.47
C HIS A 12 -7.54 2.87 -2.15
N ASP A 13 -8.09 4.00 -1.69
CA ASP A 13 -9.53 4.10 -1.41
C ASP A 13 -10.38 4.01 -2.69
N GLU A 14 -9.86 4.50 -3.82
CA GLU A 14 -10.52 4.38 -5.13
C GLU A 14 -10.55 2.92 -5.59
N TRP A 15 -9.43 2.20 -5.45
CA TRP A 15 -9.37 0.76 -5.70
C TRP A 15 -10.40 0.00 -4.85
N LEU A 16 -10.50 0.29 -3.55
CA LEU A 16 -11.51 -0.33 -2.69
C LEU A 16 -12.95 -0.01 -3.12
N GLN A 17 -13.23 1.23 -3.51
CA GLN A 17 -14.56 1.69 -3.92
C GLN A 17 -14.97 1.16 -5.30
N SER A 18 -14.00 0.86 -6.16
CA SER A 18 -14.22 0.28 -7.49
C SER A 18 -14.67 -1.19 -7.47
N GLY A 19 -14.63 -1.85 -6.30
CA GLY A 19 -14.79 -3.30 -6.23
C GLY A 19 -13.53 -4.06 -6.64
N PHE A 20 -12.35 -3.50 -6.34
CA PHE A 20 -11.05 -4.09 -6.62
C PHE A 20 -10.68 -4.17 -8.12
N ASP A 21 -10.95 -3.11 -8.89
CA ASP A 21 -10.53 -3.02 -10.29
C ASP A 21 -8.99 -3.09 -10.41
N GLN A 22 -8.50 -4.05 -11.19
CA GLN A 22 -7.06 -4.26 -11.42
C GLN A 22 -6.35 -3.07 -12.07
N SER A 23 -7.07 -2.24 -12.82
CA SER A 23 -6.49 -1.01 -13.40
C SER A 23 -6.18 0.05 -12.35
N LEU A 24 -6.82 -0.04 -11.18
CA LEU A 24 -6.68 0.87 -10.04
C LEU A 24 -5.84 0.30 -8.91
N SER A 25 -5.34 -0.94 -9.03
CA SER A 25 -4.62 -1.62 -7.95
C SER A 25 -3.16 -1.23 -7.82
N GLN A 26 -2.86 0.06 -8.00
CA GLN A 26 -1.54 0.66 -7.87
C GLN A 26 -1.63 2.17 -7.67
N GLY A 27 -0.57 2.76 -7.11
CA GLY A 27 -0.44 4.21 -6.99
C GLY A 27 0.81 4.63 -6.24
N ASP A 28 0.93 5.92 -5.97
CA ASP A 28 2.08 6.48 -5.25
C ASP A 28 1.96 6.28 -3.73
N VAL A 29 3.10 6.17 -3.07
CA VAL A 29 3.22 6.25 -1.61
C VAL A 29 3.89 7.57 -1.26
N ILE A 30 3.18 8.41 -0.50
CA ILE A 30 3.56 9.79 -0.23
C ILE A 30 3.60 10.06 1.27
N THR A 31 4.64 10.76 1.74
CA THR A 31 4.73 11.23 3.13
C THR A 31 3.67 12.29 3.43
N ARG A 32 3.47 12.63 4.71
CA ARG A 32 2.61 13.75 5.10
C ARG A 32 3.03 15.09 4.46
N ASP A 33 4.33 15.27 4.22
CA ASP A 33 4.90 16.50 3.68
C ASP A 33 4.84 16.58 2.15
N GLY A 34 4.28 15.57 1.49
CA GLY A 34 4.11 15.53 0.04
C GLY A 34 5.29 14.93 -0.72
N GLU A 35 6.26 14.29 -0.05
CA GLU A 35 7.35 13.58 -0.71
C GLU A 35 6.87 12.22 -1.22
N VAL A 36 7.09 11.94 -2.51
CA VAL A 36 6.86 10.62 -3.10
C VAL A 36 8.05 9.73 -2.76
N ILE A 37 7.81 8.66 -2.00
CA ILE A 37 8.87 7.75 -1.51
C ILE A 37 8.87 6.38 -2.20
N GLY A 38 7.86 6.13 -3.05
CA GLY A 38 7.74 4.90 -3.81
C GLY A 38 6.34 4.72 -4.38
N SER A 39 6.05 3.50 -4.79
CA SER A 39 4.75 3.09 -5.29
C SER A 39 4.25 1.84 -4.56
N TRP A 40 2.93 1.73 -4.47
CA TRP A 40 2.25 0.54 -4.00
C TRP A 40 1.51 -0.12 -5.16
N ARG A 41 1.29 -1.43 -5.03
CA ARG A 41 0.33 -2.17 -5.86
C ARG A 41 -0.26 -3.35 -5.10
N VAL A 42 -1.33 -3.92 -5.63
CA VAL A 42 -1.88 -5.21 -5.18
C VAL A 42 -1.83 -6.20 -6.33
N VAL A 43 -1.34 -7.40 -6.06
CA VAL A 43 -1.19 -8.47 -7.05
C VAL A 43 -1.76 -9.79 -6.54
N GLY A 44 -1.90 -10.76 -7.45
CA GLY A 44 -2.23 -12.13 -7.10
C GLY A 44 -3.67 -12.34 -6.62
N TYR A 45 -4.59 -11.46 -7.02
CA TYR A 45 -6.01 -11.56 -6.68
C TYR A 45 -6.90 -11.62 -7.93
N GLU A 46 -8.04 -12.27 -7.78
CA GLU A 46 -9.15 -12.35 -8.74
C GLU A 46 -10.27 -11.40 -8.29
N PRO A 47 -10.56 -10.31 -9.03
CA PRO A 47 -11.56 -9.31 -8.63
C PRO A 47 -12.98 -9.88 -8.46
N ASP A 48 -13.34 -10.84 -9.31
CA ASP A 48 -14.67 -11.47 -9.32
C ASP A 48 -14.81 -12.59 -8.27
N ASN A 49 -13.80 -12.78 -7.41
CA ASN A 49 -13.77 -13.79 -6.37
C ASN A 49 -13.52 -13.14 -5.01
N GLU A 50 -14.58 -12.95 -4.22
CA GLU A 50 -14.53 -12.30 -2.91
C GLU A 50 -13.62 -13.01 -1.88
N TYR A 51 -13.40 -14.33 -2.07
CA TYR A 51 -12.49 -15.14 -1.24
C TYR A 51 -11.06 -15.12 -1.75
N SER A 52 -10.77 -14.44 -2.86
CA SER A 52 -9.43 -14.35 -3.41
C SER A 52 -8.49 -13.70 -2.39
N SER A 53 -7.39 -14.38 -2.11
CA SER A 53 -6.23 -13.77 -1.46
C SER A 53 -5.58 -12.75 -2.38
N GLY A 54 -4.59 -12.03 -1.85
CA GLY A 54 -3.72 -11.17 -2.64
C GLY A 54 -2.55 -10.68 -1.79
N ARG A 55 -1.70 -9.85 -2.41
CA ARG A 55 -0.52 -9.31 -1.77
C ARG A 55 -0.36 -7.83 -2.07
N PHE A 56 -0.17 -7.04 -1.03
CA PHE A 56 0.31 -5.67 -1.17
C PHE A 56 1.81 -5.70 -1.43
N GLU A 57 2.28 -4.90 -2.37
CA GLU A 57 3.70 -4.74 -2.67
C GLU A 57 4.06 -3.27 -2.65
N PHE A 58 5.23 -2.95 -2.12
CA PHE A 58 5.84 -1.63 -2.12
C PHE A 58 7.18 -1.66 -2.85
N THR A 59 7.38 -0.71 -3.75
CA THR A 59 8.65 -0.47 -4.46
C THR A 59 9.13 0.93 -4.13
N ALA A 60 10.35 1.06 -3.59
CA ALA A 60 10.90 2.37 -3.25
C ALA A 60 11.18 3.21 -4.50
N PHE A 61 11.11 4.53 -4.36
CA PHE A 61 11.35 5.44 -5.47
C PHE A 61 12.76 5.25 -6.06
N GLY A 62 12.84 5.04 -7.37
CA GLY A 62 14.10 4.77 -8.07
C GLY A 62 14.60 3.32 -7.97
N GLU A 63 13.86 2.43 -7.29
CA GLU A 63 14.09 0.99 -7.32
C GLU A 63 13.15 0.30 -8.33
N ASP A 64 13.60 -0.79 -8.93
CA ASP A 64 12.80 -1.60 -9.87
C ASP A 64 12.29 -2.92 -9.24
N VAL A 65 12.64 -3.14 -7.97
CA VAL A 65 12.32 -4.39 -7.24
C VAL A 65 11.42 -4.12 -6.05
N VAL A 66 10.51 -5.06 -5.78
CA VAL A 66 9.67 -5.01 -4.59
C VAL A 66 10.56 -5.05 -3.36
N LYS A 67 10.39 -4.05 -2.49
CA LYS A 67 11.17 -3.88 -1.27
C LYS A 67 10.48 -4.52 -0.07
N PHE A 68 9.17 -4.34 0.04
CA PHE A 68 8.33 -4.92 1.08
C PHE A 68 7.04 -5.44 0.48
N ASP A 69 6.51 -6.51 1.06
CA ASP A 69 5.25 -7.10 0.68
C ASP A 69 4.52 -7.68 1.88
N GLU A 70 3.18 -7.71 1.82
CA GLU A 70 2.32 -8.28 2.86
C GLU A 70 1.11 -8.97 2.23
N GLU A 71 0.90 -10.25 2.58
CA GLU A 71 -0.20 -11.05 2.07
C GLU A 71 -1.49 -10.86 2.88
N PHE A 72 -2.63 -10.95 2.21
CA PHE A 72 -3.95 -11.00 2.86
C PHE A 72 -4.76 -12.19 2.35
N ALA A 73 -5.60 -12.74 3.22
CA ALA A 73 -6.28 -14.01 2.99
C ALA A 73 -7.52 -13.91 2.10
N SER A 74 -8.20 -12.75 2.06
CA SER A 74 -9.40 -12.53 1.23
C SER A 74 -9.66 -11.04 0.99
N LEU A 75 -10.15 -10.71 -0.20
CA LEU A 75 -10.62 -9.37 -0.57
C LEU A 75 -11.80 -8.90 0.28
N ASP A 76 -12.76 -9.75 0.63
CA ASP A 76 -13.93 -9.32 1.41
C ASP A 76 -13.65 -9.24 2.93
N VAL A 77 -12.65 -10.00 3.42
CA VAL A 77 -12.25 -9.96 4.83
C VAL A 77 -11.44 -8.69 5.13
N ARG A 78 -12.17 -7.60 5.41
CA ARG A 78 -11.60 -6.28 5.78
C ARG A 78 -10.53 -6.36 6.85
N MET A 79 -10.69 -7.24 7.84
CA MET A 79 -9.73 -7.40 8.93
C MET A 79 -8.38 -7.92 8.44
N SER A 80 -8.37 -8.93 7.55
CA SER A 80 -7.13 -9.50 7.02
C SER A 80 -6.40 -8.48 6.14
N ARG A 81 -7.12 -7.85 5.21
CA ARG A 81 -6.55 -6.79 4.35
C ARG A 81 -6.06 -5.59 5.16
N GLY A 82 -6.84 -5.14 6.14
CA GLY A 82 -6.47 -4.02 7.01
C GLY A 82 -5.23 -4.30 7.84
N PHE A 83 -5.06 -5.54 8.33
CA PHE A 83 -3.88 -5.95 9.07
C PHE A 83 -2.63 -5.99 8.19
N ALA A 84 -2.73 -6.56 6.98
CA ALA A 84 -1.64 -6.57 6.00
C ALA A 84 -1.20 -5.14 5.65
N LEU A 85 -2.15 -4.27 5.30
CA LEU A 85 -1.86 -2.87 4.97
C LEU A 85 -1.24 -2.10 6.15
N SER A 86 -1.73 -2.33 7.38
CA SER A 86 -1.17 -1.68 8.57
C SER A 86 0.27 -2.13 8.84
N THR A 87 0.56 -3.41 8.63
CA THR A 87 1.92 -3.96 8.79
C THR A 87 2.85 -3.36 7.74
N LEU A 88 2.43 -3.36 6.46
CA LEU A 88 3.20 -2.76 5.38
C LEU A 88 3.47 -1.27 5.62
N THR A 89 2.43 -0.51 6.02
CA THR A 89 2.54 0.93 6.33
C THR A 89 3.57 1.18 7.43
N ARG A 90 3.55 0.38 8.51
CA ARG A 90 4.52 0.49 9.59
C ARG A 90 5.94 0.20 9.10
N THR A 91 6.13 -0.89 8.36
CA THR A 91 7.44 -1.28 7.80
C THR A 91 8.02 -0.20 6.89
N ILE A 92 7.21 0.38 5.99
CA ILE A 92 7.62 1.48 5.11
C ILE A 92 8.02 2.70 5.94
N ARG A 93 7.22 3.07 6.94
CA ARG A 93 7.49 4.22 7.80
C ARG A 93 8.81 4.05 8.56
N GLU A 94 9.00 2.90 9.22
CA GLU A 94 10.22 2.61 9.99
C GLU A 94 11.47 2.61 9.11
N TRP A 95 11.37 2.05 7.90
CA TRP A 95 12.43 2.13 6.90
C TRP A 95 12.74 3.58 6.51
N TYR A 96 11.72 4.34 6.12
CA TYR A 96 11.92 5.71 5.65
C TYR A 96 12.48 6.64 6.76
N GLU A 97 12.01 6.50 8.00
CA GLU A 97 12.50 7.27 9.15
C GLU A 97 13.94 6.90 9.55
N THR A 98 14.34 5.64 9.37
CA THR A 98 15.72 5.19 9.60
C THR A 98 16.69 5.87 8.63
N ASP A 99 16.29 6.00 7.36
CA ASP A 99 17.07 6.67 6.33
C ASP A 99 16.95 8.21 6.38
N ASN A 100 15.88 8.74 7.02
CA ASN A 100 15.56 10.17 7.12
C ASN A 100 15.20 10.61 8.55
N PRO A 101 16.15 10.64 9.50
CA PRO A 101 15.90 10.87 10.93
C PRO A 101 15.41 12.28 11.30
N LYS A 102 15.12 13.17 10.33
CA LYS A 102 14.70 14.56 10.58
C LYS A 102 13.18 14.76 10.70
N ILE A 103 12.38 13.68 10.64
CA ILE A 103 10.90 13.73 10.55
C ILE A 103 10.25 13.12 11.83
N SER A 104 10.85 13.35 13.01
CA SER A 104 10.22 13.02 14.31
C SER A 104 9.36 14.17 14.84
#